data_AF-F9Z3C3-F1
#
_entry.id   AF-F9Z3C3-F1
#
_cell.length_a   1.000
_cell.length_b   1.000
_cell.length_c   1.000
_cell.angle_alpha   90.00
_cell.angle_beta   90.00
_cell.angle_gamma   90.00
#
_symmetry.space_group_name_H-M   'P 1'
#
loop_
_entity.id
_entity.type
_entity.pdbx_description
1 polymer ?
#
loop_
_entity_poly.entity_id
_entity_poly.type
_entity_poly.pdbx_seq_one_letter_code
_entity_poly.pdbx_strand_id
1 'polypeptide(L)' 'MEEKTTKSMNLALERPTERLYVLIPTEMERLLNEKAKEMNTKIAHVVRLAIAEFITK' A
#
# COMPACT_ATOMS: atom_id res chain seq x y z
N MET A 1 20.67 -26.14 22.12
CA MET A 1 20.66 -24.69 21.83
C MET A 1 19.66 -24.52 20.72
N GLU A 2 18.46 -24.02 21.01
CA GLU A 2 17.40 -23.87 19.99
C GLU A 2 17.83 -22.78 18.99
N GLU A 3 17.90 -23.15 17.71
CA GLU A 3 17.99 -22.20 16.61
C GLU A 3 16.70 -21.38 16.58
N LYS A 4 16.69 -20.27 17.33
CA LYS A 4 15.72 -19.22 17.11
C LYS A 4 16.00 -18.65 15.74
N THR A 5 15.21 -19.05 14.75
CA THR A 5 15.11 -18.34 13.49
C THR A 5 14.68 -16.91 13.82
N THR A 6 15.66 -16.02 13.95
CA THR A 6 15.43 -14.58 13.96
C THR A 6 14.89 -14.26 12.58
N LYS A 7 13.57 -14.36 12.42
CA LYS A 7 12.87 -13.72 11.31
C LYS A 7 13.17 -12.25 11.49
N SER A 8 14.21 -11.80 10.81
CA SER A 8 14.47 -10.41 10.45
C SER A 8 13.28 -9.97 9.60
N MET A 9 12.13 -9.75 10.25
CA MET A 9 11.11 -8.87 9.70
C MET A 9 11.81 -7.54 9.58
N ASN A 10 12.08 -7.19 8.32
CA ASN A 10 12.64 -5.92 7.95
C ASN A 10 12.01 -4.84 8.82
N LEU A 11 12.87 -4.28 9.68
CA LEU A 11 12.71 -3.00 10.32
C LEU A 11 12.72 -1.94 9.22
N ALA A 12 11.82 -2.06 8.23
CA ALA A 12 11.49 -1.03 7.29
C ALA A 12 10.65 -0.02 8.06
N LEU A 13 11.35 0.65 8.98
CA LEU A 13 11.14 2.01 9.39
C LEU A 13 9.68 2.32 9.70
N GLU A 14 9.36 2.34 11.00
CA GLU A 14 8.27 3.15 11.58
C GLU A 14 8.53 4.66 11.35
N ARG A 15 8.98 5.06 10.15
CA ARG A 15 8.89 6.43 9.71
C ARG A 15 7.40 6.71 9.60
N PRO A 16 6.85 7.72 10.29
CA PRO A 16 5.49 8.16 10.05
C PRO A 16 5.42 8.49 8.56
N THR A 17 4.73 7.64 7.80
CA THR A 17 4.53 7.90 6.38
C THR A 17 3.63 9.11 6.32
N GLU A 18 4.10 10.19 5.70
CA GLU A 18 3.31 11.42 5.55
C GLU A 18 1.93 11.06 4.99
N ARG A 19 0.89 11.56 5.65
CA ARG A 19 -0.49 11.30 5.23
C ARG A 19 -0.88 12.32 4.18
N LEU A 20 -1.05 11.84 2.95
CA LEU A 20 -1.61 12.60 1.86
C LEU A 20 -3.11 12.34 1.78
N TYR A 21 -3.89 13.40 1.79
CA TYR A 21 -5.32 13.35 1.49
C TYR A 21 -5.50 13.60 -0.01
N VAL A 22 -6.16 12.66 -0.70
CA VAL A 22 -6.36 12.74 -2.15
C VAL A 22 -7.85 12.83 -2.41
N LEU A 23 -8.25 13.81 -3.24
CA LEU A 23 -9.62 13.91 -3.73
C LEU A 23 -9.77 12.95 -4.91
N ILE A 24 -10.67 11.99 -4.77
CA ILE A 24 -10.95 10.97 -5.78
C ILE A 24 -12.42 11.11 -6.21
N PRO A 25 -12.72 11.22 -7.51
CA PRO A 25 -14.10 11.19 -7.98
C PRO A 25 -14.82 9.90 -7.56
N THR A 26 -16.12 9.98 -7.25
CA THR A 26 -16.91 8.84 -6.74
C THR A 26 -16.85 7.62 -7.67
N GLU A 27 -16.88 7.84 -8.98
CA GLU A 27 -16.76 6.74 -9.96
C GLU A 27 -15.40 6.02 -9.85
N MET A 28 -14.31 6.77 -9.72
CA MET A 28 -12.97 6.20 -9.54
C MET A 28 -12.83 5.49 -8.20
N GLU A 29 -13.46 6.00 -7.13
CA GLU A 29 -13.46 5.33 -5.84
C GLU A 29 -14.08 3.93 -5.93
N ARG A 30 -15.16 3.75 -6.71
CA ARG A 30 -15.76 2.43 -6.95
C ARG A 30 -14.77 1.47 -7.61
N LEU A 31 -14.12 1.91 -8.69
CA LEU A 31 -13.14 1.11 -9.44
C LEU A 31 -11.93 0.73 -8.58
N LEU A 32 -11.42 1.68 -7.77
CA LEU A 32 -10.31 1.42 -6.85
C LEU A 32 -10.70 0.41 -5.75
N ASN A 33 -11.94 0.45 -5.27
CA ASN A 33 -12.45 -0.52 -4.32
C ASN A 33 -12.59 -1.92 -4.93
N GLU A 34 -13.10 -2.04 -6.15
CA GLU A 34 -13.15 -3.31 -6.88
C GLU A 34 -11.74 -3.88 -7.06
N LYS A 35 -10.78 -3.04 -7.47
CA LYS A 35 -9.39 -3.45 -7.62
C LYS A 35 -8.75 -3.89 -6.32
N ALA A 36 -9.03 -3.19 -5.22
CA ALA A 36 -8.55 -3.55 -3.90
C ALA A 36 -9.07 -4.92 -3.45
N LYS A 37 -10.34 -5.25 -3.77
CA LYS A 37 -10.93 -6.58 -3.52
C LYS A 37 -10.23 -7.66 -4.36
N GLU A 38 -10.06 -7.44 -5.66
CA GLU A 38 -9.35 -8.38 -6.54
C GLU A 38 -7.94 -8.71 -6.03
N MET A 39 -7.23 -7.70 -5.53
CA MET A 39 -5.86 -7.82 -5.03
C MET A 39 -5.79 -8.27 -3.56
N ASN A 40 -6.93 -8.48 -2.90
CA ASN A 40 -7.04 -8.77 -1.46
C ASN A 40 -6.22 -7.79 -0.58
N THR A 41 -6.35 -6.49 -0.85
CA THR A 41 -5.60 -5.43 -0.16
C THR A 41 -6.48 -4.21 0.14
N LYS A 42 -5.91 -3.19 0.78
CA LYS A 42 -6.61 -1.92 1.07
C LYS A 42 -6.49 -0.97 -0.11
N ILE A 43 -7.50 -0.12 -0.32
CA ILE A 43 -7.51 0.92 -1.37
C ILE A 43 -6.25 1.81 -1.34
N ALA A 44 -5.77 2.18 -0.15
CA ALA A 44 -4.57 2.99 0.03
C ALA A 44 -3.30 2.31 -0.54
N HIS A 45 -3.26 0.98 -0.55
CA HIS A 45 -2.15 0.24 -1.15
C HIS A 45 -2.20 0.30 -2.67
N VAL A 46 -3.39 0.16 -3.26
CA VAL A 46 -3.61 0.30 -4.71
C VAL A 46 -3.19 1.70 -5.17
N VAL A 47 -3.63 2.74 -4.46
CA VAL A 47 -3.27 4.14 -4.77
C VAL A 47 -1.76 4.35 -4.66
N ARG A 48 -1.12 3.81 -3.62
CA ARG A 48 0.35 3.88 -3.47
C ARG A 48 1.09 3.24 -4.64
N LEU A 49 0.64 2.07 -5.10
CA LEU A 49 1.23 1.38 -6.24
C LEU A 49 1.06 2.19 -7.53
N ALA A 50 -0.13 2.75 -7.77
CA ALA A 50 -0.39 3.59 -8.94
C ALA A 50 0.50 4.85 -8.96
N ILE A 51 0.65 5.53 -7.82
CA ILE A 51 1.56 6.68 -7.69
C ILE A 51 3.01 6.25 -7.93
N ALA A 52 3.43 5.13 -7.35
CA ALA A 52 4.79 4.62 -7.54
C ALA A 52 5.06 4.32 -9.02
N GLU A 53 4.13 3.64 -9.71
CA GLU A 53 4.24 3.33 -11.14
C GLU A 53 4.26 4.58 -12.01
N PHE A 54 3.47 5.61 -11.67
CA PHE A 54 3.46 6.88 -12.39
C PHE A 54 4.75 7.67 -12.24
N ILE A 55 5.40 7.61 -11.07
CA ILE A 55 6.66 8.33 -10.81
C ILE A 55 7.86 7.61 -11.43
N THR A 56 7.82 6.28 -11.52
CA THR A 56 8.95 5.47 -12.04
C THR A 56 8.93 5.26 -13.54
N LYS A 57 7.85 5.62 -14.22
CA LYS A 57 7.72 5.64 -15.69
C LYS A 57 7.91 7.04 -16.24
#